data_AF-A0A2D5RW68-F1
#
_entry.id   AF-A0A2D5RW68-F1
#
_cell.length_a   1.000
_cell.length_b   1.000
_cell.length_c   1.000
_cell.angle_alpha   90.00
_cell.angle_beta   90.00
_cell.angle_gamma   90.00
#
_symmetry.space_group_name_H-M   'P 1'
#
loop_
_entity.id
_entity.type
_entity.pdbx_description
1 polymer ?
#
loop_
_entity_poly.entity_id
_entity_poly.type
_entity_poly.pdbx_seq_one_letter_code
_entity_poly.pdbx_strand_id
1 'polypeptide(L)'
;MKKSCLLLVSAIISSSACSNLNQSSEIEYLDLVGDKEAVESYWVVDRVVVPGYPATAGKNGISGCVEFTLIIDANGKPQNMAVIKSFPGSTFNKKAYEALRKFRWAPGASNTQKQPVLTTIQLDFTTQKSVNHAEAYSACKI
;
A
#
# COMPACT_ATOMS: atom_id res chain seq x y z
N MET A 1 2.49 56.72 -45.07
CA MET A 1 3.11 57.58 -44.04
C MET A 1 2.18 58.75 -43.70
N LYS A 2 1.38 58.67 -42.63
CA LYS A 2 0.83 59.82 -41.86
C LYS A 2 0.70 59.38 -40.39
N LYS A 3 1.07 60.30 -39.50
CA LYS A 3 1.33 60.22 -38.05
C LYS A 3 -0.01 60.27 -37.27
N SER A 4 -0.27 59.36 -36.32
CA SER A 4 0.00 59.38 -34.87
C SER A 4 -1.01 60.14 -33.97
N CYS A 5 -1.37 59.49 -32.84
CA CYS A 5 -1.78 60.05 -31.52
C CYS A 5 -3.27 60.51 -31.40
N LEU A 6 -4.08 60.27 -30.35
CA LEU A 6 -3.90 60.15 -28.89
C LEU A 6 -5.05 59.34 -28.21
N LEU A 7 -4.67 58.58 -27.17
CA LEU A 7 -5.29 58.32 -25.83
C LEU A 7 -6.79 58.00 -25.62
N LEU A 8 -7.06 56.94 -24.84
CA LEU A 8 -7.66 57.05 -23.49
C LEU A 8 -7.53 55.74 -22.67
N VAL A 9 -7.44 55.96 -21.36
CA VAL A 9 -7.00 55.10 -20.26
C VAL A 9 -8.16 54.27 -19.68
N SER A 10 -7.92 53.02 -19.26
CA SER A 10 -8.31 52.54 -17.91
C SER A 10 -7.96 51.07 -17.68
N ALA A 11 -7.08 50.87 -16.71
CA ALA A 11 -6.78 49.60 -16.08
C ALA A 11 -7.86 49.29 -15.02
N ILE A 12 -8.42 48.07 -15.02
CA ILE A 12 -9.05 47.48 -13.83
C ILE A 12 -8.61 46.01 -13.71
N ILE A 13 -7.50 45.86 -12.98
CA ILE A 13 -7.27 44.95 -11.86
C ILE A 13 -7.98 43.58 -11.95
N SER A 14 -7.14 42.59 -12.22
CA SER A 14 -7.31 41.17 -11.92
C SER A 14 -7.74 40.94 -10.47
N SER A 15 -8.94 40.40 -10.26
CA SER A 15 -9.30 39.71 -9.03
C SER A 15 -9.41 38.22 -9.32
N SER A 16 -8.33 37.53 -8.99
CA SER A 16 -8.20 36.09 -8.89
C SER A 16 -9.32 35.48 -8.04
N ALA A 17 -10.01 34.50 -8.60
CA ALA A 17 -10.73 33.49 -7.82
C ALA A 17 -10.84 32.18 -8.60
N CYS A 18 -9.70 31.60 -9.00
CA CYS A 18 -9.62 30.15 -9.14
C CYS A 18 -9.21 29.60 -7.78
N SER A 19 -10.17 29.45 -6.87
CA SER A 19 -9.93 28.86 -5.56
C SER A 19 -10.08 27.33 -5.63
N ASN A 20 -9.05 26.67 -5.08
CA ASN A 20 -8.97 25.28 -4.66
C ASN A 20 -8.94 24.20 -5.75
N LEU A 21 -7.75 24.02 -6.34
CA LEU A 21 -7.28 22.66 -6.54
C LEU A 21 -7.09 22.07 -5.15
N ASN A 22 -8.07 21.26 -4.72
CA ASN A 22 -7.88 20.28 -3.66
C ASN A 22 -6.80 19.30 -4.15
N GLN A 23 -5.54 19.73 -4.08
CA GLN A 23 -4.39 18.87 -4.31
C GLN A 23 -4.20 18.05 -3.04
N SER A 24 -5.15 17.14 -2.80
CA SER A 24 -4.83 15.92 -2.08
C SER A 24 -3.69 15.30 -2.88
N SER A 25 -2.47 15.39 -2.35
CA SER A 25 -1.29 14.83 -2.97
C SER A 25 -1.51 13.33 -3.12
N GLU A 26 -2.06 12.90 -4.26
CA GLU A 26 -1.99 11.51 -4.68
C GLU A 26 -0.50 11.20 -4.75
N ILE A 27 -0.03 10.32 -3.86
CA ILE A 27 1.34 9.82 -3.92
C ILE A 27 1.45 9.19 -5.31
N GLU A 28 2.33 9.71 -6.17
CA GLU A 28 2.60 9.08 -7.46
C GLU A 28 3.30 7.74 -7.20
N TYR A 29 2.64 6.65 -7.57
CA TYR A 29 3.15 5.28 -7.40
C TYR A 29 3.02 4.50 -8.70
N LEU A 30 3.90 3.52 -8.86
CA LEU A 30 3.78 2.49 -9.89
C LEU A 30 2.84 1.38 -9.39
N ASP A 31 1.78 1.09 -10.12
CA ASP A 31 0.84 0.02 -9.77
C ASP A 31 1.38 -1.34 -10.24
N LEU A 32 1.74 -2.19 -9.27
CA LEU A 32 2.19 -3.57 -9.49
C LEU A 32 1.27 -4.57 -8.78
N VAL A 33 0.01 -4.21 -8.53
CA VAL A 33 -0.97 -5.15 -7.96
C VAL A 33 -1.14 -6.34 -8.90
N GLY A 34 -0.99 -7.55 -8.35
CA GLY A 34 -1.09 -8.80 -9.11
C GLY A 34 0.19 -9.22 -9.83
N ASP A 35 1.24 -8.39 -9.84
CA ASP A 35 2.55 -8.73 -10.42
C ASP A 35 3.60 -8.92 -9.32
N LYS A 36 3.54 -10.09 -8.68
CA LYS A 36 4.43 -10.42 -7.56
C LYS A 36 5.90 -10.44 -7.98
N GLU A 37 6.21 -10.93 -9.18
CA GLU A 37 7.57 -11.04 -9.69
C GLU A 37 8.18 -9.66 -9.92
N ALA A 38 7.41 -8.72 -10.50
CA ALA A 38 7.85 -7.34 -10.64
C ALA A 38 8.10 -6.70 -9.27
N VAL A 39 7.21 -6.90 -8.29
CA VAL A 39 7.36 -6.32 -6.94
C VAL A 39 8.63 -6.82 -6.27
N GLU A 40 8.89 -8.14 -6.28
CA GLU A 40 10.07 -8.74 -5.64
C GLU A 40 11.39 -8.29 -6.29
N SER A 41 11.38 -8.04 -7.60
CA SER A 41 12.51 -7.48 -8.34
C SER A 41 12.72 -5.98 -8.07
N TYR A 42 11.63 -5.22 -7.91
CA TYR A 42 11.64 -3.77 -7.78
C TYR A 42 11.87 -3.29 -6.33
N TRP A 43 11.34 -4.03 -5.35
CA TRP A 43 11.51 -3.80 -3.91
C TRP A 43 11.87 -5.12 -3.22
N VAL A 44 13.14 -5.27 -2.86
CA VAL A 44 13.66 -6.46 -2.19
C VAL A 44 13.35 -6.37 -0.70
N VAL A 45 12.83 -7.44 -0.11
CA VAL A 45 12.53 -7.48 1.32
C VAL A 45 13.84 -7.39 2.13
N ASP A 46 13.99 -6.33 2.92
CA ASP A 46 15.15 -6.09 3.80
C ASP A 46 14.87 -6.58 5.23
N ARG A 47 13.63 -6.39 5.71
CA ARG A 47 13.21 -6.83 7.04
C ARG A 47 11.81 -7.40 7.03
N VAL A 48 11.70 -8.64 7.50
CA VAL A 48 10.43 -9.31 7.81
C VAL A 48 10.21 -9.32 9.31
N VAL A 49 8.96 -9.12 9.73
CA VAL A 49 8.52 -9.33 11.12
C VAL A 49 7.46 -10.42 11.12
N VAL A 50 7.73 -11.53 11.81
CA VAL A 50 6.73 -12.60 11.95
C VAL A 50 5.55 -12.08 12.78
N PRO A 51 4.30 -12.16 12.29
CA PRO A 51 3.16 -11.74 13.08
C PRO A 51 2.96 -12.66 14.27
N GLY A 52 2.71 -12.06 15.44
CA GLY A 52 2.35 -12.83 16.62
C GLY A 52 1.01 -13.54 16.42
N TYR A 53 0.94 -14.83 16.73
CA TYR A 53 -0.32 -15.57 16.60
C TYR A 53 -1.36 -15.05 17.62
N PRO A 54 -2.63 -14.79 17.22
CA PRO A 54 -3.67 -14.46 18.20
C PRO A 54 -3.86 -15.59 19.21
N ALA A 55 -3.82 -15.28 20.50
CA ALA A 55 -3.84 -16.30 21.56
C ALA A 55 -5.06 -17.23 21.49
N THR A 56 -6.25 -16.68 21.23
CA THR A 56 -7.49 -17.47 21.09
C THR A 56 -7.44 -18.37 19.85
N ALA A 57 -6.99 -17.85 18.71
CA ALA A 57 -6.87 -18.64 17.49
C ALA A 57 -5.85 -19.77 17.65
N GLY A 58 -4.71 -19.48 18.29
CA GLY A 58 -3.68 -20.48 18.59
C GLY A 58 -4.17 -21.58 19.51
N LYS A 59 -4.88 -21.24 20.59
CA LYS A 59 -5.49 -22.21 21.52
C LYS A 59 -6.53 -23.09 20.83
N ASN A 60 -7.31 -22.52 19.92
CA ASN A 60 -8.39 -23.22 19.24
C ASN A 60 -7.94 -23.93 17.95
N GLY A 61 -6.66 -23.86 17.59
CA GLY A 61 -6.16 -24.45 16.36
C GLY A 61 -6.78 -23.84 15.09
N ILE A 62 -7.02 -22.53 15.06
CA ILE A 62 -7.62 -21.86 13.89
C ILE A 62 -6.51 -21.28 13.03
N SER A 63 -6.45 -21.65 11.76
CA SER A 63 -5.54 -21.08 10.75
C SER A 63 -6.24 -20.11 9.80
N GLY A 64 -5.46 -19.30 9.10
CA GLY A 64 -5.97 -18.38 8.09
C GLY A 64 -4.93 -17.40 7.56
N CYS A 65 -5.39 -16.29 7.02
CA CYS A 65 -4.54 -15.32 6.32
C CYS A 65 -5.14 -13.91 6.35
N VAL A 66 -4.29 -12.92 6.07
CA VAL A 66 -4.70 -11.54 5.81
C VAL A 66 -3.92 -11.03 4.61
N GLU A 67 -4.63 -10.52 3.62
CA GLU A 67 -4.05 -9.86 2.46
C GLU A 67 -4.31 -8.35 2.54
N PHE A 68 -3.24 -7.59 2.33
CA PHE A 68 -3.27 -6.13 2.31
C PHE A 68 -3.00 -5.62 0.91
N THR A 69 -3.68 -4.56 0.51
CA THR A 69 -3.11 -3.59 -0.44
C THR A 69 -2.30 -2.56 0.34
N LEU A 70 -1.17 -2.13 -0.19
CA LEU A 70 -0.35 -1.07 0.40
C LEU A 70 0.55 -0.40 -0.62
N ILE A 71 1.07 0.78 -0.24
CA ILE A 71 2.15 1.44 -0.94
C ILE A 71 3.46 1.14 -0.22
N ILE A 72 4.47 0.63 -0.92
CA ILE A 72 5.86 0.68 -0.46
C ILE A 72 6.38 2.06 -0.83
N ASP A 73 6.65 2.92 0.15
CA ASP A 73 7.12 4.28 -0.08
C ASP A 73 8.59 4.36 -0.49
N ALA A 74 9.07 5.55 -0.86
CA ALA A 74 10.46 5.78 -1.28
C ALA A 74 11.51 5.46 -0.20
N ASN A 75 11.11 5.26 1.06
CA ASN A 75 11.97 4.84 2.16
C ASN A 75 11.86 3.33 2.43
N GLY A 76 11.15 2.58 1.58
CA GLY A 76 10.91 1.16 1.76
C GLY A 76 10.02 0.85 2.97
N LYS A 77 9.09 1.76 3.31
CA LYS A 77 8.12 1.56 4.40
C LYS A 77 6.72 1.35 3.83
N PRO A 78 5.89 0.54 4.51
CA PRO A 78 4.51 0.36 4.11
C PRO A 78 3.66 1.59 4.49
N GLN A 79 2.87 2.08 3.55
CA GLN A 79 1.90 3.16 3.70
C GLN A 79 0.54 2.72 3.15
N ASN A 80 -0.52 3.43 3.52
CA ASN A 80 -1.88 3.21 2.99
C ASN A 80 -2.35 1.75 3.03
N MET A 81 -1.94 1.01 4.06
CA MET A 81 -2.30 -0.41 4.22
C MET A 81 -3.82 -0.55 4.43
N ALA A 82 -4.47 -1.33 3.57
CA ALA A 82 -5.87 -1.70 3.71
C ALA A 82 -6.04 -3.21 3.54
N VAL A 83 -6.84 -3.83 4.41
CA VAL A 83 -7.18 -5.26 4.30
C VAL A 83 -8.15 -5.45 3.14
N ILE A 84 -7.73 -6.22 2.13
CA ILE A 84 -8.57 -6.54 0.96
C ILE A 84 -9.16 -7.96 1.06
N LYS A 85 -8.55 -8.82 1.87
CA LYS A 85 -9.03 -10.17 2.14
C LYS A 85 -8.57 -10.61 3.52
N SER A 86 -9.45 -11.31 4.24
CA SER A 86 -9.07 -11.97 5.49
C SER A 86 -9.93 -13.20 5.73
N PHE A 87 -9.31 -14.20 6.34
CA PHE A 87 -9.96 -15.44 6.70
C PHE A 87 -9.37 -16.00 8.00
N PRO A 88 -10.20 -16.53 8.94
CA PRO A 88 -11.64 -16.40 9.01
C PRO A 88 -12.05 -15.06 9.64
N GLY A 89 -12.93 -14.33 8.97
CA GLY A 89 -13.38 -13.02 9.42
C GLY A 89 -12.19 -12.07 9.61
N SER A 90 -12.13 -11.36 10.74
CA SER A 90 -11.05 -10.41 11.07
C SER A 90 -10.05 -10.94 12.10
N THR A 91 -10.08 -12.25 12.38
CA THR A 91 -9.34 -12.90 13.48
C THR A 91 -7.85 -12.52 13.53
N PHE A 92 -7.22 -12.38 12.37
CA PHE A 92 -5.77 -12.15 12.24
C PHE A 92 -5.41 -10.69 11.93
N ASN A 93 -6.36 -9.82 11.59
CA ASN A 93 -6.11 -8.48 11.04
C ASN A 93 -5.18 -7.65 11.91
N LYS A 94 -5.46 -7.58 13.22
CA LYS A 94 -4.65 -6.78 14.16
C LYS A 94 -3.20 -7.24 14.18
N LYS A 95 -2.96 -8.55 14.25
CA LYS A 95 -1.61 -9.12 14.35
C LYS A 95 -0.85 -9.03 13.04
N ALA A 96 -1.55 -9.21 11.93
CA ALA A 96 -0.98 -9.00 10.61
C ALA A 96 -0.57 -7.54 10.41
N TYR A 97 -1.43 -6.57 10.76
CA TYR A 97 -1.12 -5.14 10.67
C TYR A 97 0.05 -4.72 11.58
N GLU A 98 0.06 -5.17 12.84
CA GLU A 98 1.14 -4.90 13.81
C GLU A 98 2.53 -5.36 13.30
N ALA A 99 2.56 -6.44 12.54
CA ALA A 99 3.77 -6.99 11.93
C ALA A 99 4.12 -6.27 10.63
N LEU A 100 3.18 -6.20 9.69
CA LEU A 100 3.39 -5.66 8.35
C LEU A 100 3.89 -4.21 8.40
N ARG A 101 3.37 -3.37 9.31
CA ARG A 101 3.83 -1.98 9.48
C ARG A 101 5.33 -1.84 9.81
N LYS A 102 5.96 -2.92 10.29
CA LYS A 102 7.38 -2.99 10.66
C LYS A 102 8.26 -3.62 9.57
N PHE A 103 7.67 -4.08 8.46
CA PHE A 103 8.44 -4.57 7.32
C PHE A 103 9.25 -3.45 6.70
N ARG A 104 10.39 -3.80 6.13
CA ARG A 104 11.21 -2.87 5.35
C ARG A 104 11.60 -3.52 4.04
N TRP A 105 11.64 -2.68 3.01
CA TRP A 105 12.16 -3.04 1.69
C TRP A 105 13.36 -2.17 1.36
N ALA A 106 14.30 -2.74 0.62
CA ALA A 106 15.38 -2.03 -0.05
C ALA A 106 15.04 -1.92 -1.54
N PRO A 107 15.43 -0.83 -2.22
CA PRO A 107 15.24 -0.74 -3.67
C PRO A 107 16.01 -1.86 -4.37
N GLY A 108 15.34 -2.54 -5.29
CA GLY A 108 15.98 -3.49 -6.20
C GLY A 108 16.77 -2.80 -7.30
N ALA A 109 17.47 -3.57 -8.12
CA ALA A 109 18.32 -3.05 -9.19
C ALA A 109 17.53 -2.26 -10.25
N SER A 110 16.26 -2.59 -10.46
CA SER A 110 15.35 -1.92 -11.39
C SER A 110 14.71 -0.65 -10.81
N ASN A 111 14.83 -0.41 -9.50
CA ASN A 111 14.24 0.74 -8.80
C ASN A 111 15.29 1.72 -8.27
N THR A 112 16.16 2.21 -9.15
CA THR A 112 17.24 3.14 -8.78
C THR A 112 16.74 4.47 -8.23
N GLN A 113 15.52 4.89 -8.60
CA GLN A 113 14.90 6.14 -8.17
C GLN A 113 14.05 5.99 -6.89
N LYS A 114 13.94 4.78 -6.32
CA LYS A 114 13.08 4.49 -5.16
C LYS A 114 11.63 4.92 -5.39
N GLN A 115 11.11 4.69 -6.58
CA GLN A 115 9.73 4.98 -6.94
C GLN A 115 8.79 4.19 -6.02
N PRO A 116 7.79 4.84 -5.38
CA PRO A 116 6.78 4.14 -4.62
C PRO A 116 5.99 3.15 -5.48
N VAL A 117 5.56 2.04 -4.89
CA VAL A 117 4.79 1.01 -5.58
C VAL A 117 3.52 0.67 -4.81
N LEU A 118 2.38 0.60 -5.50
CA LEU A 118 1.17 -0.03 -4.99
C LEU A 118 1.23 -1.54 -5.26
N THR A 119 1.00 -2.35 -4.23
CA THR A 119 1.10 -3.81 -4.32
C THR A 119 0.22 -4.52 -3.29
N THR A 120 0.19 -5.86 -3.34
CA THR A 120 -0.46 -6.70 -2.32
C THR A 120 0.52 -7.58 -1.58
N ILE A 121 0.27 -7.78 -0.27
CA ILE A 121 1.05 -8.69 0.58
C ILE A 121 0.09 -9.54 1.41
N GLN A 122 0.25 -10.86 1.35
CA GLN A 122 -0.46 -11.81 2.20
C GLN A 122 0.43 -12.27 3.36
N LEU A 123 -0.13 -12.29 4.57
CA LEU A 123 0.47 -12.92 5.74
C LEU A 123 -0.37 -14.12 6.17
N ASP A 124 0.28 -15.27 6.27
CA ASP A 124 -0.35 -16.55 6.60
C ASP A 124 -0.13 -16.93 8.07
N PHE A 125 -1.14 -17.53 8.67
CA PHE A 125 -1.18 -17.98 10.05
C PHE A 125 -1.54 -19.46 10.08
N THR A 126 -0.54 -20.32 10.13
CA THR A 126 -0.72 -21.78 10.08
C THR A 126 -0.33 -22.44 11.40
N THR A 127 -1.00 -23.55 11.72
CA THR A 127 -0.64 -24.45 12.83
C THR A 127 -0.81 -25.90 12.41
N GLN A 128 0.00 -26.81 12.95
CA GLN A 128 0.17 -28.18 12.44
C GLN A 128 -1.11 -29.02 12.40
N LYS A 129 -2.13 -28.71 13.21
CA LYS A 129 -3.40 -29.45 13.29
C LYS A 129 -4.58 -28.49 13.38
N SER A 130 -4.68 -27.58 12.41
CA SER A 130 -5.77 -26.62 12.45
C SER A 130 -7.13 -27.30 12.23
N VAL A 131 -8.13 -26.93 13.04
CA VAL A 131 -9.49 -27.50 12.95
C VAL A 131 -10.21 -27.07 11.67
N ASN A 132 -9.79 -25.97 11.04
CA ASN A 132 -10.33 -25.43 9.79
C ASN A 132 -9.32 -25.54 8.62
N HIS A 133 -8.55 -26.64 8.58
CA HIS A 133 -7.46 -26.80 7.61
C HIS A 133 -7.95 -26.68 6.16
N ALA A 134 -9.00 -27.42 5.79
CA ALA A 134 -9.48 -27.46 4.40
C ALA A 134 -9.96 -26.07 3.94
N GLU A 135 -10.68 -25.35 4.80
CA GLU A 135 -11.17 -24.02 4.52
C GLU A 135 -10.03 -23.00 4.46
N ALA A 136 -9.07 -23.08 5.38
CA ALA A 136 -7.90 -22.20 5.37
C ALA A 136 -7.04 -22.40 4.13
N TYR A 137 -6.76 -23.64 3.72
CA TYR A 137 -6.01 -23.95 2.51
C TYR A 137 -6.71 -23.42 1.25
N SER A 138 -8.03 -23.65 1.14
CA SER A 138 -8.82 -23.16 0.01
C SER A 138 -8.88 -21.63 -0.03
N ALA A 139 -9.21 -20.99 1.10
CA ALA A 139 -9.39 -19.54 1.17
C ALA A 139 -8.05 -18.80 1.02
N CYS A 140 -6.99 -19.28 1.65
CA CYS A 140 -5.70 -18.60 1.70
C CYS A 140 -4.72 -19.02 0.61
N LYS A 141 -5.01 -20.11 -0.13
CA LYS A 141 -4.11 -20.67 -1.15
C LYS A 141 -2.71 -21.00 -0.59
N ILE A 142 -2.69 -21.50 0.64
CA ILE A 142 -1.49 -21.95 1.38
C ILE A 142 -1.29 -23.46 1.24
#